data_AF-A0A9D1NNG3-F1
#
_entry.id   AF-A0A9D1NNG3-F1
#
_cell.length_a   1.000
_cell.length_b   1.000
_cell.length_c   1.000
_cell.angle_alpha   90.00
_cell.angle_beta   90.00
_cell.angle_gamma   90.00
#
_symmetry.space_group_name_H-M   'P 1'
#
loop_
_entity.id
_entity.type
_entity.pdbx_description
1 polymer ?
#
loop_
_entity_poly.entity_id
_entity_poly.type
_entity_poly.pdbx_seq_one_letter_code
_entity_poly.pdbx_strand_id
1 'polypeptide(L)'
;MAIRAMIFIDGCWLYKGRQALFDKLGEKGFEIDYKRIPDIIAQALAEISGQEVDIVRTCYYGTIPVNKVGYNPAKQKIFYDFLGDQCGYEMDITEIDFRKEPNAMPDAKWVNANLASEMTYFATVPGAYDVAVLVGGDADYVPVLRRVRQLGKRIQLVAMNAVRGHAISHKTLLTAKGCFDFPHMFMDEHAAEFRLRREAQRRVCMSCGKEEETTWGGEEFYCADCRAKRARRVRVCDNCGKEEETTWDKDFFYCSECRAKYRAAEAAKRGNPAPAVSVAGETATMRVSLTPTARTE
;
A
#
# COMPACT_ATOMS: atom_id res chain seq x y z
N MET A 1 -34.20 10.03 -3.84
CA MET A 1 -33.14 10.56 -2.96
C MET A 1 -31.95 9.61 -3.07
N ALA A 2 -30.74 10.14 -3.20
CA ALA A 2 -29.53 9.32 -3.25
C ALA A 2 -29.25 8.67 -1.89
N ILE A 3 -28.72 7.45 -1.92
CA ILE A 3 -28.24 6.73 -0.74
C ILE A 3 -26.92 7.34 -0.31
N ARG A 4 -26.81 7.76 0.95
CA ARG A 4 -25.53 8.23 1.51
C ARG A 4 -24.74 7.03 2.02
N ALA A 5 -23.63 6.70 1.38
CA ALA A 5 -22.77 5.60 1.78
C ALA A 5 -21.44 6.10 2.36
N MET A 6 -20.99 5.46 3.42
CA MET A 6 -19.71 5.76 4.07
C MET A 6 -18.84 4.51 4.07
N ILE A 7 -17.60 4.64 3.60
CA ILE A 7 -16.67 3.52 3.41
C ILE A 7 -15.68 3.50 4.56
N PHE A 8 -15.50 2.33 5.18
CA PHE A 8 -14.58 2.09 6.28
C PHE A 8 -13.57 1.02 5.87
N ILE A 9 -12.32 1.41 5.67
CA ILE A 9 -11.27 0.55 5.10
C ILE A 9 -10.31 0.08 6.18
N ASP A 10 -10.27 -1.22 6.42
CA ASP A 10 -9.18 -1.87 7.14
C ASP A 10 -7.93 -1.91 6.26
N GLY A 11 -7.07 -0.90 6.43
CA GLY A 11 -5.85 -0.75 5.66
C GLY A 11 -4.82 -1.85 5.90
N CYS A 12 -4.78 -2.41 7.11
CA CYS A 12 -3.89 -3.53 7.44
C CYS A 12 -4.31 -4.82 6.73
N TRP A 13 -5.61 -5.11 6.70
CA TRP A 13 -6.18 -6.22 5.98
C TRP A 13 -5.99 -6.06 4.46
N LEU A 14 -6.34 -4.89 3.91
CA LEU A 14 -6.22 -4.59 2.48
C LEU A 14 -4.76 -4.70 2.00
N TYR A 15 -3.82 -4.18 2.78
CA TYR A 15 -2.40 -4.28 2.47
C TYR A 15 -1.90 -5.74 2.42
N LYS A 16 -2.36 -6.59 3.35
CA LYS A 16 -1.99 -8.03 3.37
C LYS A 16 -2.64 -8.77 2.21
N GLY A 17 -3.89 -8.43 1.87
CA GLY A 17 -4.65 -9.04 0.77
C GLY A 17 -4.15 -8.68 -0.63
N ARG A 18 -3.39 -7.57 -0.79
CA ARG A 18 -2.93 -7.11 -2.12
C ARG A 18 -2.24 -8.20 -2.94
N GLN A 19 -1.38 -9.02 -2.32
CA GLN A 19 -0.63 -10.05 -3.05
C GLN A 19 -1.56 -11.10 -3.65
N ALA A 20 -2.66 -11.41 -2.96
CA ALA A 20 -3.63 -12.35 -3.48
C ALA A 20 -4.45 -11.79 -4.65
N LEU A 21 -4.73 -10.48 -4.67
CA LEU A 21 -5.24 -9.82 -5.87
C LEU A 21 -4.27 -9.97 -7.04
N PHE A 22 -2.96 -9.83 -6.79
CA PHE A 22 -1.91 -9.96 -7.81
C PHE A 22 -1.86 -11.38 -8.38
N ASP A 23 -1.92 -12.38 -7.49
CA ASP A 23 -1.86 -13.80 -7.84
C ASP A 23 -3.07 -14.26 -8.68
N LYS A 24 -4.24 -13.66 -8.48
CA LYS A 24 -5.46 -14.02 -9.22
C LYS A 24 -5.41 -13.59 -10.68
N LEU A 25 -4.84 -12.43 -10.97
CA LEU A 25 -4.68 -11.94 -12.34
C LEU A 25 -3.47 -12.54 -13.06
N GLY A 26 -2.59 -13.24 -12.34
CA GLY A 26 -1.39 -13.85 -12.91
C GLY A 26 -0.35 -12.84 -13.39
N GLU A 27 -0.45 -11.58 -12.92
CA GLU A 27 0.39 -10.48 -13.37
C GLU A 27 1.47 -10.13 -12.35
N LYS A 28 2.65 -9.74 -12.85
CA LYS A 28 3.71 -9.17 -12.02
C LYS A 28 3.51 -7.66 -11.92
N GLY A 29 3.31 -7.15 -10.71
CA GLY A 29 3.29 -5.69 -10.45
C GLY A 29 1.91 -5.03 -10.53
N PHE A 30 0.84 -5.75 -10.17
CA PHE A 30 -0.46 -5.11 -9.94
C PHE A 30 -0.34 -4.11 -8.78
N GLU A 31 -0.92 -2.93 -8.97
CA GLU A 31 -1.09 -1.91 -7.94
C GLU A 31 -2.58 -1.60 -7.85
N ILE A 32 -3.08 -1.37 -6.64
CA ILE A 32 -4.48 -0.98 -6.43
C ILE A 32 -4.62 0.51 -6.77
N ASP A 33 -5.63 0.84 -7.57
CA ASP A 33 -6.06 2.21 -7.80
C ASP A 33 -6.92 2.69 -6.64
N TYR A 34 -6.27 3.22 -5.60
CA TYR A 34 -6.98 3.72 -4.42
C TYR A 34 -7.94 4.88 -4.75
N LYS A 35 -7.68 5.67 -5.80
CA LYS A 35 -8.58 6.76 -6.18
C LYS A 35 -9.93 6.23 -6.68
N ARG A 36 -9.94 5.06 -7.32
CA ARG A 36 -11.15 4.46 -7.90
C ARG A 36 -11.95 3.61 -6.92
N ILE A 37 -11.39 3.24 -5.76
CA ILE A 37 -12.11 2.39 -4.79
C ILE A 37 -13.51 2.94 -4.45
N PRO A 38 -13.68 4.23 -4.11
CA PRO A 38 -15.00 4.77 -3.79
C PRO A 38 -15.99 4.65 -4.96
N ASP A 39 -15.56 4.98 -6.17
CA ASP A 39 -16.40 4.96 -7.37
C ASP A 39 -16.88 3.56 -7.71
N ILE A 40 -15.97 2.57 -7.66
CA ILE A 40 -16.31 1.17 -7.96
C ILE A 40 -17.33 0.64 -6.94
N ILE A 41 -17.13 0.96 -5.65
CA ILE A 41 -18.07 0.58 -4.58
C ILE A 41 -19.42 1.28 -4.77
N ALA A 42 -19.42 2.58 -5.07
CA ALA A 42 -20.63 3.36 -5.30
C ALA A 42 -21.44 2.78 -6.46
N GLN A 43 -20.77 2.45 -7.57
CA GLN A 43 -21.40 1.86 -8.74
C GLN A 43 -22.01 0.49 -8.41
N ALA A 44 -21.28 -0.39 -7.72
CA ALA A 44 -21.79 -1.69 -7.30
C ALA A 44 -23.03 -1.56 -6.40
N LEU A 45 -23.03 -0.61 -5.45
CA LEU A 45 -24.19 -0.33 -4.62
C LEU A 45 -25.37 0.24 -5.41
N ALA A 46 -25.10 1.13 -6.37
CA ALA A 46 -26.13 1.75 -7.19
C ALA A 46 -26.83 0.70 -8.06
N GLU A 47 -26.07 -0.20 -8.67
CA GLU A 47 -26.59 -1.32 -9.47
C GLU A 47 -27.50 -2.24 -8.64
N ILE A 48 -27.09 -2.57 -7.41
CA ILE A 48 -27.88 -3.46 -6.52
C ILE A 48 -29.13 -2.75 -5.98
N SER A 49 -29.02 -1.48 -5.62
CA SER A 49 -30.10 -0.73 -4.95
C SER A 49 -31.10 -0.08 -5.91
N GLY A 50 -30.72 0.09 -7.18
CA GLY A 50 -31.50 0.85 -8.17
C GLY A 50 -31.61 2.35 -7.83
N GLN A 51 -30.69 2.87 -7.00
CA GLN A 51 -30.68 4.26 -6.55
C GLN A 51 -29.30 4.87 -6.79
N GLU A 52 -29.26 6.18 -6.97
CA GLU A 52 -27.99 6.92 -6.93
C GLU A 52 -27.33 6.77 -5.56
N VAL A 53 -26.01 6.67 -5.55
CA VAL A 53 -25.20 6.50 -4.34
C VAL A 53 -24.22 7.66 -4.24
N ASP A 54 -24.25 8.36 -3.11
CA ASP A 54 -23.31 9.42 -2.75
C ASP A 54 -22.32 8.88 -1.72
N ILE A 55 -21.04 8.82 -2.06
CA ILE A 55 -19.99 8.46 -1.10
C ILE A 55 -19.66 9.69 -0.27
N VAL A 56 -20.24 9.75 0.93
CA VAL A 56 -20.09 10.93 1.79
C VAL A 56 -18.70 11.04 2.40
N ARG A 57 -18.06 9.89 2.69
CA ARG A 57 -16.68 9.79 3.18
C ARG A 57 -16.07 8.42 2.87
N THR A 58 -14.74 8.42 2.75
CA THR A 58 -13.92 7.20 2.74
C THR A 58 -12.90 7.29 3.86
N CYS A 59 -13.08 6.47 4.89
CA CYS A 59 -12.23 6.41 6.07
C CYS A 59 -11.24 5.25 5.92
N TYR A 60 -9.94 5.51 6.16
CA TYR A 60 -8.88 4.51 6.07
C TYR A 60 -8.16 4.39 7.41
N TYR A 61 -8.14 3.17 7.93
CA TYR A 61 -7.57 2.83 9.22
C TYR A 61 -6.28 2.04 9.04
N GLY A 62 -5.20 2.47 9.70
CA GLY A 62 -3.91 1.84 9.55
C GLY A 62 -3.00 2.01 10.76
N THR A 63 -1.81 1.40 10.66
CA THR A 63 -0.77 1.53 11.68
C THR A 63 0.56 1.85 11.04
N ILE A 64 1.40 2.61 11.74
CA ILE A 64 2.76 2.91 11.31
C ILE A 64 3.76 2.58 12.42
N PRO A 65 4.73 1.67 12.18
CA PRO A 65 5.80 1.43 13.13
C PRO A 65 6.71 2.66 13.27
N VAL A 66 6.90 3.12 14.51
CA VAL A 66 7.89 4.15 14.85
C VAL A 66 8.98 3.54 15.73
N ASN A 67 10.20 4.07 15.62
CA ASN A 67 11.38 3.61 16.36
C ASN A 67 11.75 2.13 16.20
N LYS A 68 11.20 1.42 15.22
CA LYS A 68 11.54 0.03 14.94
C LYS A 68 12.92 -0.06 14.29
N VAL A 69 13.83 -0.81 14.92
CA VAL A 69 15.20 -1.00 14.42
C VAL A 69 15.18 -1.59 13.01
N GLY A 70 15.91 -0.97 12.08
CA GLY A 70 16.01 -1.43 10.69
C GLY A 70 14.78 -1.16 9.82
N TYR A 71 13.76 -0.47 10.33
CA TYR A 71 12.56 -0.10 9.58
C TYR A 71 12.55 1.40 9.26
N ASN A 72 12.29 1.76 8.00
CA ASN A 72 12.15 3.14 7.58
C ASN A 72 10.67 3.45 7.23
N PRO A 73 9.97 4.29 8.01
CA PRO A 73 8.56 4.60 7.78
C PRO A 73 8.31 5.54 6.59
N ALA A 74 9.34 6.13 5.98
CA ALA A 74 9.18 7.20 4.98
C ALA A 74 8.27 6.81 3.79
N LYS A 75 8.41 5.58 3.26
CA LYS A 75 7.55 5.11 2.16
C LYS A 75 6.08 4.95 2.58
N GLN A 76 5.84 4.52 3.81
CA GLN A 76 4.50 4.36 4.34
C GLN A 76 3.84 5.72 4.62
N LYS A 77 4.62 6.69 5.12
CA LYS A 77 4.16 8.08 5.29
C LYS A 77 3.74 8.70 3.95
N ILE A 78 4.60 8.63 2.93
CA ILE A 78 4.28 9.12 1.58
C ILE A 78 3.01 8.46 1.03
N PHE A 79 2.81 7.18 1.30
CA PHE A 79 1.58 6.48 0.89
C PHE A 79 0.34 7.02 1.63
N TYR A 80 0.42 7.30 2.93
CA TYR A 80 -0.68 7.90 3.67
C TYR A 80 -0.96 9.34 3.27
N ASP A 81 0.09 10.13 3.00
CA ASP A 81 -0.04 11.48 2.44
C ASP A 81 -0.76 11.42 1.09
N PHE A 82 -0.41 10.45 0.22
CA PHE A 82 -1.12 10.21 -1.04
C PHE A 82 -2.61 9.89 -0.83
N LEU A 83 -2.97 9.04 0.14
CA LEU A 83 -4.37 8.70 0.41
C LEU A 83 -5.17 9.93 0.88
N GLY A 84 -4.62 10.72 1.80
CA GLY A 84 -5.27 11.94 2.28
C GLY A 84 -5.36 13.00 1.20
N ASP A 85 -4.22 13.40 0.64
CA ASP A 85 -4.12 14.58 -0.22
C ASP A 85 -4.66 14.34 -1.63
N GLN A 86 -4.47 13.13 -2.18
CA GLN A 86 -4.80 12.85 -3.57
C GLN A 86 -6.02 11.94 -3.76
N CYS A 87 -6.39 11.13 -2.77
CA CYS A 87 -7.60 10.30 -2.82
C CYS A 87 -8.76 10.89 -2.00
N GLY A 88 -8.51 11.92 -1.17
CA GLY A 88 -9.53 12.54 -0.33
C GLY A 88 -10.00 11.64 0.82
N TYR A 89 -9.15 10.73 1.29
CA TYR A 89 -9.50 9.82 2.38
C TYR A 89 -9.36 10.51 3.74
N GLU A 90 -10.26 10.19 4.67
CA GLU A 90 -10.08 10.50 6.09
C GLU A 90 -9.22 9.41 6.72
N MET A 91 -8.07 9.81 7.28
CA MET A 91 -7.04 8.88 7.73
C MET A 91 -7.02 8.78 9.25
N ASP A 92 -7.09 7.56 9.78
CA ASP A 92 -6.79 7.26 11.18
C ASP A 92 -5.62 6.27 11.23
N ILE A 93 -4.42 6.82 11.44
CA ILE A 93 -3.16 6.07 11.46
C ILE A 93 -2.61 6.04 12.88
N THR A 94 -2.59 4.86 13.48
CA THR A 94 -2.03 4.65 14.82
C THR A 94 -0.51 4.42 14.75
N GLU A 95 0.27 5.23 15.44
CA GLU A 95 1.71 5.00 15.61
C GLU A 95 1.97 3.89 16.63
N ILE A 96 2.77 2.90 16.27
CA ILE A 96 3.21 1.83 17.17
C ILE A 96 4.67 2.08 17.56
N ASP A 97 4.93 2.46 18.80
CA ASP A 97 6.27 2.72 19.30
C ASP A 97 6.99 1.42 19.71
N PHE A 98 7.87 0.93 18.85
CA PHE A 98 8.63 -0.30 19.07
C PHE A 98 9.69 -0.21 20.18
N ARG A 99 9.92 0.98 20.77
CA ARG A 99 10.70 1.08 22.01
C ARG A 99 9.90 0.61 23.22
N LYS A 100 8.60 0.89 23.21
CA LYS A 100 7.67 0.52 24.29
C LYS A 100 7.11 -0.88 24.06
N GLU A 101 6.81 -1.20 22.80
CA GLU A 101 6.19 -2.45 22.37
C GLU A 101 7.09 -3.20 21.37
N PRO A 102 8.27 -3.70 21.79
CA PRO A 102 9.25 -4.30 20.87
C PRO A 102 8.73 -5.55 20.17
N ASN A 103 7.77 -6.24 20.78
CA ASN A 103 7.14 -7.45 20.27
C ASN A 103 5.76 -7.19 19.65
N ALA A 104 5.35 -5.91 19.47
CA ALA A 104 4.13 -5.62 18.76
C ALA A 104 4.22 -6.21 17.35
N MET A 105 3.34 -7.16 17.09
CA MET A 105 2.89 -7.38 15.73
C MET A 105 2.07 -6.14 15.38
N PRO A 106 2.26 -5.50 14.22
CA PRO A 106 1.23 -4.63 13.66
C PRO A 106 0.03 -5.54 13.31
N ASP A 107 -0.70 -5.95 14.34
CA ASP A 107 -1.90 -6.75 14.25
C ASP A 107 -3.10 -5.83 14.06
N ALA A 108 -4.15 -6.39 13.48
CA ALA A 108 -5.34 -5.66 13.10
C ALA A 108 -6.11 -5.11 14.31
N LYS A 109 -5.72 -5.39 15.56
CA LYS A 109 -6.55 -5.11 16.74
C LYS A 109 -6.80 -3.62 16.98
N TRP A 110 -5.77 -2.78 16.92
CA TRP A 110 -5.95 -1.33 17.05
C TRP A 110 -6.79 -0.77 15.90
N VAL A 111 -6.55 -1.27 14.69
CA VAL A 111 -7.33 -0.91 13.50
C VAL A 111 -8.80 -1.31 13.68
N ASN A 112 -9.07 -2.53 14.12
CA ASN A 112 -10.40 -3.06 14.39
C ASN A 112 -11.12 -2.19 15.45
N ALA A 113 -10.41 -1.81 16.51
CA ALA A 113 -10.96 -0.97 17.58
C ALA A 113 -11.29 0.46 17.11
N ASN A 114 -10.38 1.11 16.39
CA ASN A 114 -10.59 2.46 15.86
C ASN A 114 -11.74 2.47 14.84
N LEU A 115 -11.69 1.57 13.85
CA LEU A 115 -12.73 1.42 12.84
C LEU A 115 -14.09 1.14 13.48
N ALA A 116 -14.16 0.20 14.43
CA ALA A 116 -15.42 -0.12 15.10
C ALA A 116 -15.97 1.06 15.90
N SER A 117 -15.10 1.83 16.56
CA SER A 117 -15.49 3.00 17.35
C SER A 117 -16.04 4.09 16.45
N GLU A 118 -15.36 4.42 15.36
CA GLU A 118 -15.76 5.50 14.45
C GLU A 118 -16.99 5.12 13.61
N MET A 119 -17.08 3.88 13.12
CA MET A 119 -18.28 3.38 12.45
C MET A 119 -19.50 3.44 13.36
N THR A 120 -19.35 3.07 14.64
CA THR A 120 -20.44 3.17 15.61
C THR A 120 -20.79 4.64 15.90
N TYR A 121 -19.79 5.50 16.07
CA TYR A 121 -19.99 6.93 16.29
C TYR A 121 -20.83 7.55 15.16
N PHE A 122 -20.41 7.42 13.91
CA PHE A 122 -21.14 7.99 12.79
C PHE A 122 -22.51 7.34 12.58
N ALA A 123 -22.70 6.07 12.96
CA ALA A 123 -24.02 5.45 12.96
C ALA A 123 -25.01 6.18 13.89
N THR A 124 -24.54 6.79 14.99
CA THR A 124 -25.39 7.55 15.92
C THR A 124 -25.67 8.98 15.49
N VAL A 125 -24.87 9.53 14.55
CA VAL A 125 -25.03 10.90 14.07
C VAL A 125 -26.16 10.96 13.04
N PRO A 126 -27.24 11.74 13.28
CA PRO A 126 -28.33 11.87 12.33
C PRO A 126 -27.85 12.36 10.97
N GLY A 127 -28.27 11.68 9.89
CA GLY A 127 -27.92 12.06 8.51
C GLY A 127 -26.46 11.82 8.11
N ALA A 128 -25.60 11.24 8.97
CA ALA A 128 -24.20 10.99 8.60
C ALA A 128 -24.11 10.09 7.36
N TYR A 129 -24.73 8.91 7.40
CA TYR A 129 -24.88 7.99 6.28
C TYR A 129 -26.09 7.07 6.47
N ASP A 130 -26.52 6.42 5.39
CA ASP A 130 -27.58 5.39 5.37
C ASP A 130 -26.99 3.98 5.27
N VAL A 131 -25.87 3.84 4.55
CA VAL A 131 -25.16 2.57 4.33
C VAL A 131 -23.72 2.67 4.83
N ALA A 132 -23.33 1.74 5.71
CA ALA A 132 -21.92 1.51 6.02
C ALA A 132 -21.35 0.45 5.07
N VAL A 133 -20.22 0.75 4.45
CA VAL A 133 -19.47 -0.21 3.64
C VAL A 133 -18.18 -0.56 4.39
N LEU A 134 -18.05 -1.82 4.81
CA LEU A 134 -16.80 -2.33 5.38
C LEU A 134 -15.93 -2.89 4.27
N VAL A 135 -14.73 -2.34 4.06
CA VAL A 135 -13.68 -2.97 3.27
C VAL A 135 -12.74 -3.70 4.23
N GLY A 136 -12.92 -5.01 4.37
CA GLY A 136 -12.26 -5.78 5.42
C GLY A 136 -12.58 -7.28 5.35
N GLY A 137 -11.88 -8.06 6.18
CA GLY A 137 -12.08 -9.51 6.23
C GLY A 137 -11.90 -10.15 7.61
N ASP A 138 -11.80 -9.36 8.69
CA ASP A 138 -11.64 -9.88 10.05
C ASP A 138 -13.00 -10.25 10.68
N ALA A 139 -13.08 -11.39 11.38
CA ALA A 139 -14.28 -11.80 12.11
C ALA A 139 -14.57 -10.89 13.32
N ASP A 140 -13.57 -10.16 13.82
CA ASP A 140 -13.70 -9.21 14.91
C ASP A 140 -14.65 -8.05 14.59
N TYR A 141 -14.98 -7.83 13.31
CA TYR A 141 -15.97 -6.81 12.92
C TYR A 141 -17.42 -7.24 13.15
N VAL A 142 -17.74 -8.53 13.31
CA VAL A 142 -19.12 -9.01 13.44
C VAL A 142 -19.93 -8.28 14.53
N PRO A 143 -19.40 -8.02 15.75
CA PRO A 143 -20.11 -7.29 16.78
C PRO A 143 -20.47 -5.85 16.37
N VAL A 144 -19.54 -5.10 15.75
CA VAL A 144 -19.83 -3.72 15.34
C VAL A 144 -20.84 -3.67 14.20
N LEU A 145 -20.77 -4.59 13.24
CA LEU A 145 -21.74 -4.66 12.14
C LEU A 145 -23.17 -4.88 12.69
N ARG A 146 -23.33 -5.81 13.65
CA ARG A 146 -24.63 -5.99 14.32
C ARG A 146 -25.10 -4.71 15.02
N ARG A 147 -24.19 -3.99 15.68
CA ARG A 147 -24.55 -2.77 16.43
C ARG A 147 -24.93 -1.63 15.51
N VAL A 148 -24.18 -1.40 14.44
CA VAL A 148 -24.45 -0.39 13.41
C VAL A 148 -25.80 -0.65 12.74
N ARG A 149 -26.11 -1.93 12.48
CA ARG A 149 -27.42 -2.32 11.95
C ARG A 149 -28.57 -2.08 12.93
N GLN A 150 -28.36 -2.34 14.23
CA GLN A 150 -29.33 -2.00 15.28
C GLN A 150 -29.59 -0.49 15.40
N LEU A 151 -28.62 0.34 15.01
CA LEU A 151 -28.77 1.79 14.92
C LEU A 151 -29.48 2.25 13.63
N GLY A 152 -30.03 1.32 12.86
CA GLY A 152 -30.85 1.61 11.67
C GLY A 152 -30.06 1.82 10.39
N LYS A 153 -28.76 1.53 10.39
CA LYS A 153 -27.92 1.60 9.18
C LYS A 153 -27.97 0.28 8.42
N ARG A 154 -27.89 0.36 7.09
CA ARG A 154 -27.70 -0.82 6.24
C ARG A 154 -26.22 -1.09 6.04
N ILE A 155 -25.86 -2.33 5.75
CA ILE A 155 -24.45 -2.73 5.69
C ILE A 155 -24.15 -3.51 4.41
N GLN A 156 -23.05 -3.13 3.76
CA GLN A 156 -22.38 -3.93 2.74
C GLN A 156 -20.96 -4.31 3.18
N LEU A 157 -20.53 -5.51 2.81
CA LEU A 157 -19.15 -5.95 2.94
C LEU A 157 -18.46 -5.96 1.58
N VAL A 158 -17.27 -5.40 1.53
CA VAL A 158 -16.31 -5.53 0.44
C VAL A 158 -15.14 -6.37 0.95
N ALA A 159 -15.04 -7.60 0.46
CA ALA A 159 -14.13 -8.62 0.94
C ALA A 159 -13.25 -9.18 -0.19
N MET A 160 -12.41 -10.16 0.11
CA MET A 160 -11.71 -10.98 -0.88
C MET A 160 -12.03 -12.46 -0.66
N ASN A 161 -12.23 -13.21 -1.75
CA ASN A 161 -12.36 -14.65 -1.71
C ASN A 161 -11.03 -15.34 -1.35
N ALA A 162 -11.09 -16.65 -1.13
CA ALA A 162 -9.89 -17.46 -1.02
C ALA A 162 -9.18 -17.54 -2.38
N VAL A 163 -7.93 -17.08 -2.44
CA VAL A 163 -7.07 -17.25 -3.61
C VAL A 163 -6.07 -18.36 -3.31
N ARG A 164 -6.00 -19.39 -4.16
CA ARG A 164 -5.07 -20.52 -4.03
C ARG A 164 -5.06 -21.16 -2.63
N GLY A 165 -6.25 -21.39 -2.05
CA GLY A 165 -6.42 -22.07 -0.77
C GLY A 165 -6.11 -21.23 0.48
N HIS A 166 -5.74 -19.95 0.33
CA HIS A 166 -5.52 -19.04 1.47
C HIS A 166 -6.74 -18.14 1.63
N ALA A 167 -7.49 -18.33 2.71
CA ALA A 167 -8.61 -17.47 3.06
C ALA A 167 -8.09 -16.11 3.55
N ILE A 168 -8.35 -15.06 2.77
CA ILE A 168 -7.98 -13.67 3.13
C ILE A 168 -9.06 -13.07 4.03
N SER A 169 -10.33 -13.36 3.73
CA SER A 169 -11.47 -13.00 4.56
C SER A 169 -11.89 -14.19 5.40
N HIS A 170 -12.16 -13.94 6.68
CA HIS A 170 -12.53 -14.96 7.63
C HIS A 170 -13.94 -15.50 7.35
N LYS A 171 -14.10 -16.83 7.32
CA LYS A 171 -15.38 -17.49 7.02
C LYS A 171 -16.51 -17.07 7.97
N THR A 172 -16.19 -16.89 9.25
CA THR A 172 -17.16 -16.39 10.25
C THR A 172 -17.75 -15.05 9.84
N LEU A 173 -16.95 -14.10 9.32
CA LEU A 173 -17.45 -12.83 8.83
C LEU A 173 -18.36 -13.04 7.61
N LEU A 174 -17.89 -13.78 6.61
CA LEU A 174 -18.61 -14.00 5.34
C LEU A 174 -19.98 -14.67 5.56
N THR A 175 -20.09 -15.54 6.56
CA THR A 175 -21.32 -16.29 6.90
C THR A 175 -22.12 -15.67 8.04
N ALA A 176 -21.74 -14.48 8.53
CA ALA A 176 -22.38 -13.85 9.68
C ALA A 176 -23.82 -13.44 9.37
N LYS A 177 -24.78 -14.24 9.82
CA LYS A 177 -26.22 -13.95 9.66
C LYS A 177 -26.60 -12.64 10.34
N GLY A 178 -27.45 -11.87 9.68
CA GLY A 178 -28.04 -10.63 10.20
C GLY A 178 -27.06 -9.45 10.31
N CYS A 179 -25.91 -9.51 9.63
CA CYS A 179 -24.91 -8.44 9.63
C CYS A 179 -24.89 -7.62 8.33
N PHE A 180 -25.51 -8.11 7.26
CA PHE A 180 -25.42 -7.51 5.93
C PHE A 180 -26.81 -7.40 5.32
N ASP A 181 -27.04 -6.29 4.61
CA ASP A 181 -28.30 -5.98 3.92
C ASP A 181 -28.11 -5.97 2.40
N PHE A 182 -26.87 -5.97 1.93
CA PHE A 182 -26.48 -6.12 0.53
C PHE A 182 -25.60 -7.37 0.33
N PRO A 183 -25.57 -7.96 -0.87
CA PRO A 183 -24.59 -8.98 -1.23
C PRO A 183 -23.16 -8.50 -0.99
N HIS A 184 -22.29 -9.45 -0.63
CA HIS A 184 -20.86 -9.19 -0.52
C HIS A 184 -20.29 -8.84 -1.90
N MET A 185 -19.51 -7.78 -1.95
CA MET A 185 -18.68 -7.47 -3.11
C MET A 185 -17.29 -8.08 -2.89
N PHE A 186 -16.78 -8.83 -3.86
CA PHE A 186 -15.46 -9.43 -3.76
C PHE A 186 -14.46 -8.67 -4.65
N MET A 187 -13.48 -8.00 -4.04
CA MET A 187 -12.50 -7.19 -4.77
C MET A 187 -11.72 -7.99 -5.82
N ASP A 188 -11.53 -9.29 -5.57
CA ASP A 188 -10.83 -10.18 -6.47
C ASP A 188 -11.68 -10.58 -7.70
N GLU A 189 -13.01 -10.50 -7.64
CA GLU A 189 -13.90 -10.66 -8.80
C GLU A 189 -13.89 -9.40 -9.67
N HIS A 190 -13.67 -8.24 -9.06
CA HIS A 190 -13.54 -6.93 -9.71
C HIS A 190 -12.07 -6.48 -9.89
N ALA A 191 -11.11 -7.42 -9.86
CA ALA A 191 -9.70 -7.07 -9.79
C ALA A 191 -9.23 -6.16 -10.96
N ALA A 192 -9.79 -6.34 -12.16
CA ALA A 192 -9.47 -5.52 -13.33
C ALA A 192 -9.93 -4.05 -13.22
N GLU A 193 -10.92 -3.78 -12.36
CA GLU A 193 -11.45 -2.44 -12.09
C GLU A 193 -10.62 -1.74 -11.01
N PHE A 194 -10.27 -2.48 -9.95
CA PHE A 194 -9.38 -2.01 -8.87
C PHE A 194 -7.92 -1.87 -9.29
N ARG A 195 -7.55 -2.34 -10.49
CA ARG A 195 -6.21 -2.22 -11.02
C ARG A 195 -5.87 -0.77 -11.36
N LEU A 196 -4.72 -0.30 -10.87
CA LEU A 196 -4.10 0.94 -11.36
C LEU A 196 -3.74 0.77 -12.84
N ARG A 197 -4.51 1.44 -13.70
CA ARG A 197 -4.21 1.56 -15.12
C ARG A 197 -3.34 2.78 -15.31
N ARG A 198 -2.05 2.57 -15.51
CA ARG A 198 -1.17 3.65 -15.95
C ARG A 198 -1.37 3.83 -17.44
N GLU A 199 -2.30 4.70 -17.81
CA GLU A 199 -2.47 5.08 -19.21
C GLU A 199 -1.19 5.78 -19.69
N ALA A 200 -0.71 5.34 -20.84
CA ALA A 200 0.43 5.97 -21.48
C ALA A 200 -0.02 7.33 -22.00
N GLN A 201 0.58 8.39 -21.46
CA GLN A 201 0.32 9.76 -21.84
C GLN A 201 1.58 10.37 -22.43
N ARG A 202 1.43 11.20 -23.46
CA ARG A 202 2.53 12.05 -23.94
C ARG A 202 2.71 13.22 -22.99
N ARG A 203 3.91 13.37 -22.46
CA ARG A 203 4.26 14.51 -21.61
C ARG A 203 5.53 15.19 -22.10
N VAL A 204 5.61 16.49 -21.83
CA VAL A 204 6.74 17.35 -22.17
C VAL A 204 7.69 17.40 -21.00
N CYS A 205 8.96 17.01 -21.21
CA CYS A 205 9.99 17.05 -20.18
C CYS A 205 10.22 18.49 -19.69
N MET A 206 10.09 18.71 -18.37
CA MET A 206 10.28 20.02 -17.76
C MET A 206 11.72 20.56 -17.86
N SER A 207 12.71 19.69 -18.11
CA SER A 207 14.11 20.12 -18.22
C SER A 207 14.57 20.44 -19.65
N CYS A 208 14.00 19.79 -20.68
CA CYS A 208 14.50 19.94 -22.05
C CYS A 208 13.41 20.11 -23.11
N GLY A 209 12.13 20.12 -22.73
CA GLY A 209 11.02 20.28 -23.66
C GLY A 209 10.74 19.07 -24.57
N LYS A 210 11.49 17.97 -24.43
CA LYS A 210 11.27 16.76 -25.23
C LYS A 210 9.96 16.07 -24.81
N GLU A 211 9.12 15.78 -25.80
CA GLU A 211 7.96 14.90 -25.61
C GLU A 211 8.39 13.44 -25.50
N GLU A 212 7.90 12.75 -24.49
CA GLU A 212 8.10 11.32 -24.31
C GLU A 212 6.80 10.70 -23.80
N GLU A 213 6.47 9.53 -24.33
CA GLU A 213 5.35 8.74 -23.85
C GLU A 213 5.72 8.13 -22.50
N THR A 214 4.88 8.39 -21.50
CA THR A 214 5.15 7.99 -20.13
C THR A 214 3.90 7.51 -19.43
N THR A 215 4.10 6.60 -18.49
CA THR A 215 3.08 6.15 -17.54
C THR A 215 3.14 6.92 -16.21
N TRP A 216 4.00 7.95 -16.12
CA TRP A 216 4.17 8.77 -14.93
C TRP A 216 3.04 9.79 -14.79
N GLY A 217 2.31 9.72 -13.67
CA GLY A 217 1.20 10.62 -13.35
C GLY A 217 1.54 11.78 -12.41
N GLY A 218 2.78 11.89 -11.92
CA GLY A 218 3.18 12.99 -11.02
C GLY A 218 3.28 14.34 -11.74
N GLU A 219 3.16 15.44 -11.00
CA GLU A 219 3.19 16.79 -11.58
C GLU A 219 4.51 17.07 -12.33
N GLU A 220 5.64 16.70 -11.75
CA GLU A 220 6.94 16.85 -12.39
C GLU A 220 7.26 15.69 -13.34
N PHE A 221 7.50 15.98 -14.62
CA PHE A 221 7.92 14.98 -15.60
C PHE A 221 9.30 15.33 -16.21
N TYR A 222 10.22 14.35 -16.19
CA TYR A 222 11.52 14.45 -16.84
C TYR A 222 11.75 13.23 -17.74
N CYS A 223 12.18 13.46 -18.99
CA CYS A 223 12.47 12.41 -19.96
C CYS A 223 13.57 11.45 -19.46
N ALA A 224 13.62 10.23 -20.02
CA ALA A 224 14.62 9.22 -19.65
C ALA A 224 16.06 9.76 -19.71
N ASP A 225 16.36 10.56 -20.74
CA ASP A 225 17.67 11.19 -20.93
C ASP A 225 18.01 12.18 -19.81
N CYS A 226 17.06 13.04 -19.44
CA CYS A 226 17.27 14.02 -18.37
C CYS A 226 17.36 13.36 -16.99
N ARG A 227 16.57 12.32 -16.74
CA ARG A 227 16.68 11.53 -15.50
C ARG A 227 18.04 10.85 -15.40
N ALA A 228 18.54 10.26 -16.48
CA ALA A 228 19.85 9.64 -16.53
C ALA A 228 20.99 10.65 -16.30
N LYS A 229 20.88 11.85 -16.87
CA LYS A 229 21.84 12.96 -16.66
C LYS A 229 21.81 13.49 -15.23
N ARG A 230 20.62 13.68 -14.64
CA ARG A 230 20.50 14.14 -13.24
C ARG A 230 21.04 13.10 -12.25
N ALA A 231 20.96 11.82 -12.60
CA ALA A 231 21.52 10.72 -11.83
C ALA A 231 23.06 10.59 -11.95
N ARG A 232 23.71 11.18 -12.97
CA ARG A 232 25.16 11.07 -13.17
C ARG A 232 25.78 12.45 -13.27
N ARG A 233 26.37 12.91 -12.16
CA ARG A 233 27.16 14.13 -12.12
C ARG A 233 28.57 13.81 -11.69
N VAL A 234 29.55 14.36 -12.41
CA VAL A 234 30.95 14.32 -11.98
C VAL A 234 31.09 15.27 -10.80
N ARG A 235 31.60 14.77 -9.68
CA ARG A 235 31.90 15.60 -8.51
C ARG A 235 33.33 15.39 -8.07
N VAL A 236 33.90 16.47 -7.55
CA VAL A 236 35.22 16.48 -6.93
C VAL A 236 35.07 15.98 -5.49
N CYS A 237 35.85 14.96 -5.12
CA CYS A 237 35.89 14.45 -3.76
C CYS A 237 36.41 15.51 -2.78
N ASP A 238 35.65 15.82 -1.74
CA ASP A 238 36.03 16.83 -0.74
C ASP A 238 37.29 16.45 0.08
N ASN A 239 37.67 15.17 0.08
CA ASN A 239 38.83 14.70 0.82
C ASN A 239 40.12 14.62 -0.02
N CYS A 240 40.02 14.27 -1.30
CA CYS A 240 41.21 14.01 -2.12
C CYS A 240 41.23 14.73 -3.47
N GLY A 241 40.21 15.52 -3.79
CA GLY A 241 40.14 16.26 -5.06
C GLY A 241 39.91 15.39 -6.30
N LYS A 242 39.74 14.06 -6.15
CA LYS A 242 39.48 13.16 -7.29
C LYS A 242 38.07 13.38 -7.84
N GLU A 243 37.97 13.56 -9.15
CA GLU A 243 36.70 13.58 -9.86
C GLU A 243 36.15 12.16 -10.04
N GLU A 244 34.89 11.95 -9.68
CA GLU A 244 34.21 10.68 -9.88
C GLU A 244 32.73 10.91 -10.19
N GLU A 245 32.18 10.11 -11.11
CA GLU A 245 30.75 10.12 -11.39
C GLU A 245 29.96 9.61 -10.18
N THR A 246 28.95 10.37 -9.77
CA THR A 246 28.13 10.00 -8.64
C THR A 246 26.65 10.34 -8.85
N THR A 247 25.80 9.53 -8.22
CA THR A 247 24.36 9.77 -8.01
C THR A 247 24.09 10.53 -6.71
N TRP A 248 25.12 10.82 -5.90
CA TRP A 248 24.99 11.43 -4.58
C TRP A 248 24.62 12.91 -4.68
N ASP A 249 23.50 13.27 -4.04
CA ASP A 249 22.81 14.55 -4.24
C ASP A 249 23.15 15.64 -3.20
N LYS A 250 23.73 15.29 -2.04
CA LYS A 250 24.05 16.22 -0.92
C LYS A 250 25.28 17.07 -1.14
N ASP A 251 25.48 18.12 -0.34
CA ASP A 251 26.58 19.10 -0.50
C ASP A 251 27.99 18.50 -0.43
N PHE A 252 28.20 17.46 0.38
CA PHE A 252 29.47 16.76 0.49
C PHE A 252 29.52 15.51 -0.39
N PHE A 253 30.67 15.22 -0.99
CA PHE A 253 30.95 14.04 -1.78
C PHE A 253 32.34 13.46 -1.44
N TYR A 254 32.37 12.19 -1.05
CA TYR A 254 33.60 11.41 -0.94
C TYR A 254 33.64 10.35 -2.03
N CYS A 255 34.76 10.27 -2.76
CA CYS A 255 34.95 9.23 -3.76
C CYS A 255 34.92 7.82 -3.14
N SER A 256 34.68 6.82 -3.98
CA SER A 256 34.60 5.39 -3.62
C SER A 256 35.80 4.94 -2.76
N GLU A 257 37.02 5.36 -3.12
CA GLU A 257 38.25 5.04 -2.39
C GLU A 257 38.30 5.67 -0.99
N CYS A 258 37.98 6.97 -0.87
CA CYS A 258 37.96 7.66 0.42
C CYS A 258 36.89 7.08 1.34
N ARG A 259 35.72 6.74 0.78
CA ARG A 259 34.62 6.12 1.50
C ARG A 259 34.97 4.71 1.97
N ALA A 260 35.69 3.92 1.15
CA ALA A 260 36.19 2.61 1.51
C ALA A 260 37.22 2.68 2.65
N LYS A 261 38.17 3.62 2.59
CA LYS A 261 39.15 3.87 3.66
C LYS A 261 38.47 4.26 4.97
N TYR A 262 37.47 5.14 4.92
CA TYR A 262 36.71 5.55 6.10
C TYR A 262 35.95 4.36 6.72
N ARG A 263 35.29 3.54 5.89
CA ARG A 263 34.59 2.33 6.36
C ARG A 263 35.54 1.30 6.97
N ALA A 264 36.73 1.11 6.38
CA ALA A 264 37.75 0.22 6.92
C ALA A 264 38.28 0.72 8.29
N ALA A 265 38.49 2.03 8.42
CA ALA A 265 38.92 2.64 9.67
C ALA A 265 37.83 2.58 10.76
N GLU A 266 36.56 2.78 10.41
CA GLU A 266 35.41 2.58 11.30
C GLU A 266 35.27 1.12 11.75
N ALA A 267 35.43 0.16 10.83
CA ALA A 267 35.37 -1.28 11.14
C ALA A 267 36.49 -1.70 12.09
N ALA A 268 37.72 -1.20 11.88
CA ALA A 268 38.85 -1.43 12.76
C ALA A 268 38.63 -0.85 14.17
N LYS A 269 37.99 0.32 14.28
CA LYS A 269 37.62 0.92 15.58
C LYS A 269 36.50 0.15 16.31
N ARG A 270 35.63 -0.53 15.58
CA ARG A 270 34.50 -1.31 16.14
C ARG A 270 34.83 -2.79 16.40
N GLY A 271 36.08 -3.22 16.16
CA GLY A 271 36.53 -4.59 16.46
C GLY A 271 35.92 -5.68 15.57
N ASN A 272 35.41 -5.35 14.38
CA ASN A 272 34.85 -6.34 13.44
C ASN A 272 35.71 -6.40 12.16
N PRO A 273 36.15 -7.59 11.72
CA PRO A 273 36.94 -7.71 10.50
C PRO A 273 36.11 -7.36 9.25
N ALA A 274 36.74 -6.66 8.31
CA ALA A 274 36.12 -6.21 7.06
C ALA A 274 35.72 -7.40 6.16
N PRO A 275 34.61 -7.31 5.40
CA PRO A 275 34.30 -8.31 4.39
C PRO A 275 35.28 -8.19 3.22
N ALA A 276 35.78 -9.34 2.76
CA ALA A 276 36.65 -9.45 1.59
C ALA A 276 35.94 -8.94 0.33
N VAL A 277 36.65 -8.13 -0.45
CA VAL A 277 36.22 -7.65 -1.77
C VAL A 277 36.32 -8.83 -2.75
N SER A 278 35.18 -9.39 -3.17
CA SER A 278 35.15 -10.34 -4.29
C SER A 278 35.05 -9.59 -5.61
N VAL A 279 36.14 -9.65 -6.39
CA VAL A 279 36.15 -9.29 -7.81
C VAL A 279 35.61 -10.50 -8.59
N ALA A 280 34.46 -10.35 -9.24
CA ALA A 280 34.06 -11.19 -10.36
C ALA A 280 32.95 -10.46 -11.15
N GLY A 281 33.32 -9.88 -12.28
CA GLY A 281 32.38 -9.78 -13.39
C GLY A 281 32.30 -11.15 -14.05
N GLU A 282 31.08 -11.64 -14.30
CA GLU A 282 30.67 -12.21 -15.58
C GLU A 282 29.23 -12.72 -15.50
N THR A 283 28.57 -12.56 -16.62
CA THR A 283 27.23 -12.97 -17.03
C THR A 283 26.92 -14.45 -16.76
N ALA A 284 25.75 -14.75 -16.19
CA ALA A 284 25.00 -15.97 -16.53
C ALA A 284 23.54 -15.89 -16.07
N THR A 285 22.64 -15.78 -17.05
CA THR A 285 21.26 -16.25 -16.97
C THR A 285 21.21 -17.70 -16.47
N MET A 286 20.39 -18.00 -15.45
CA MET A 286 20.04 -19.38 -15.15
C MET A 286 18.54 -19.51 -14.82
N ARG A 287 17.85 -20.22 -15.70
CA ARG A 287 16.49 -20.73 -15.55
C ARG A 287 16.46 -21.73 -14.41
N VAL A 288 15.45 -21.63 -13.53
CA VAL A 288 15.12 -22.69 -12.57
C VAL A 288 14.03 -23.55 -13.18
N SER A 289 14.43 -24.72 -13.66
CA SER A 289 13.54 -25.84 -13.99
C SER A 289 13.23 -26.61 -12.71
N LEU A 290 11.94 -26.64 -12.33
CA LEU A 290 11.41 -27.47 -11.26
C LEU A 290 10.99 -28.82 -11.86
N THR A 291 11.66 -29.89 -11.44
CA THR A 291 11.13 -31.26 -11.55
C THR A 291 10.62 -31.72 -10.19
N PRO A 292 9.45 -32.38 -10.12
CA PRO A 292 8.86 -32.86 -8.88
C PRO A 292 9.48 -34.20 -8.46
N THR A 293 9.88 -34.32 -7.20
CA THR A 293 10.20 -35.60 -6.57
C THR A 293 8.92 -36.25 -6.07
N ALA A 294 8.60 -37.40 -6.67
CA ALA A 294 7.66 -38.37 -6.14
C ALA A 294 8.18 -38.91 -4.79
N ARG A 295 7.26 -39.05 -3.82
CA ARG A 295 7.41 -39.99 -2.71
C ARG A 295 6.35 -41.07 -2.88
N THR A 296 6.82 -42.29 -3.07
CA THR A 296 6.08 -43.52 -2.86
C THR A 296 6.41 -44.06 -1.47
N GLU A 297 5.40 -44.72 -0.89
CA GLU A 297 5.32 -45.45 0.38
C GLU A 297 5.01 -44.62 1.64
#